data_AF-X0TWG0-F1
#
_entry.id   AF-X0TWG0-F1
#
_cell.length_a   1.000
_cell.length_b   1.000
_cell.length_c   1.000
_cell.angle_alpha   90.00
_cell.angle_beta   90.00
_cell.angle_gamma   90.00
#
_symmetry.space_group_name_H-M   'P 1'
#
loop_
_entity.id
_entity.type
_entity.pdbx_description
1 polymer ?
#
loop_
_entity_poly.entity_id
_entity_poly.type
_entity_poly.pdbx_seq_one_letter_code
_entity_poly.pdbx_strand_id
1 'polypeptide(L)' 'MKLLLLTLDFPPETGGIQTLLYNLCQNFYKFEPIVIAPRKGEEEEFDVSQPFKIYRG' A
#
# COMPACT_ATOMS: atom_id res chain seq x y z
N MET A 1 6.45 6.84 15.61
CA MET A 1 7.20 7.02 14.35
C MET A 1 6.29 6.58 13.22
N LYS A 2 6.28 7.27 12.08
CA LYS A 2 5.36 6.99 10.96
C LYS A 2 6.13 6.54 9.72
N LEU A 3 5.55 5.62 8.96
CA LEU A 3 6.04 5.17 7.66
C LEU A 3 5.14 5.73 6.55
N LEU A 4 5.71 6.56 5.68
CA LEU A 4 5.04 7.06 4.48
C LEU A 4 5.65 6.37 3.26
N LEU A 5 4.80 5.78 2.43
CA LEU A 5 5.17 5.11 1.19
C LEU A 5 4.51 5.80 0.00
N LEU A 6 5.30 6.52 -0.79
CA LEU A 6 4.86 7.10 -2.06
C LEU A 6 5.31 6.20 -3.20
N THR A 7 4.37 5.61 -3.94
CA THR A 7 4.70 4.62 -4.96
C THR A 7 3.70 4.63 -6.12
N LEU A 8 4.18 4.30 -7.32
CA LEU A 8 3.32 4.00 -8.46
C LEU A 8 2.92 2.52 -8.50
N ASP A 9 3.56 1.70 -7.69
CA ASP A 9 3.54 0.23 -7.75
C ASP A 9 2.69 -0.35 -6.61
N PHE A 10 1.40 -0.03 -6.65
CA PHE A 10 0.40 -0.53 -5.70
C PHE A 10 -1.00 -0.53 -6.37
N PRO A 11 -1.91 -1.49 -6.09
CA PRO A 11 -1.75 -2.68 -5.23
C PRO A 11 -0.79 -3.72 -5.83
N PRO A 12 -0.40 -4.78 -5.09
CA PRO A 12 0.43 -5.87 -5.63
C PRO A 12 -0.37 -6.82 -6.53
N GLU A 13 0.05 -6.93 -7.80
CA GLU A 13 -0.58 -7.78 -8.81
C GLU A 13 0.35 -8.89 -9.31
N THR A 14 1.59 -8.54 -9.66
CA THR A 14 2.50 -9.43 -10.44
C THR A 14 3.78 -9.82 -9.71
N GLY A 15 3.92 -9.47 -8.42
CA GLY A 15 5.12 -9.78 -7.63
C GLY A 15 6.12 -8.61 -7.54
N GLY A 16 7.37 -8.94 -7.19
CA GLY A 16 8.49 -8.00 -7.26
C GLY A 16 8.38 -6.82 -6.29
N ILE A 17 8.60 -5.59 -6.80
CA ILE A 17 8.60 -4.37 -5.98
C ILE A 17 7.24 -4.16 -5.31
N GLN A 18 6.13 -4.43 -5.98
CA GLN A 18 4.80 -4.26 -5.40
C GLN A 18 4.60 -5.16 -4.17
N THR A 19 5.02 -6.44 -4.27
CA THR A 19 4.97 -7.38 -3.14
C THR A 19 5.91 -6.98 -2.01
N LEU A 20 7.11 -6.50 -2.33
CA LEU A 20 8.04 -6.00 -1.30
C LEU A 20 7.40 -4.83 -0.53
N LEU A 21 6.85 -3.86 -1.24
CA LEU A 21 6.19 -2.69 -0.66
C LEU A 21 4.99 -3.07 0.20
N TYR A 22 4.15 -3.98 -0.29
CA TYR A 22 3.03 -4.53 0.47
C TYR A 22 3.48 -5.24 1.75
N ASN A 23 4.47 -6.14 1.65
CA ASN A 23 5.01 -6.86 2.79
C ASN A 23 5.66 -5.93 3.79
N LEU A 24 6.29 -4.85 3.33
CA LEU A 24 6.85 -3.82 4.20
C LEU A 24 5.74 -3.14 5.01
N CYS A 25 4.62 -2.74 4.39
CA CYS A 25 3.48 -2.19 5.12
C CYS A 25 2.89 -3.20 6.12
N GLN A 26 2.73 -4.47 5.73
CA GLN A 26 2.19 -5.51 6.61
C GLN A 26 3.10 -5.79 7.83
N ASN A 27 4.40 -5.91 7.62
CA ASN A 27 5.35 -6.26 8.69
C ASN A 27 5.70 -5.08 9.60
N PHE A 28 5.65 -3.86 9.08
CA PHE A 28 5.95 -2.63 9.82
C PHE A 28 4.67 -1.91 10.31
N TYR A 29 3.58 -2.64 10.56
CA TYR A 29 2.29 -2.08 11.00
C TYR A 29 2.39 -1.18 12.25
N LYS A 30 3.34 -1.44 13.16
CA LYS A 30 3.60 -0.61 14.35
C LYS A 30 4.05 0.82 14.02
N PHE A 31 4.46 1.08 12.77
CA PHE A 31 4.82 2.39 12.25
C PHE A 31 3.68 3.10 11.53
N GLU A 32 2.43 2.63 11.71
CA GLU A 32 1.22 3.21 11.12
C GLU A 32 1.40 3.56 9.63
N PRO A 33 1.63 2.56 8.75
CA PRO A 33 1.93 2.82 7.35
C PRO A 33 0.84 3.67 6.67
N ILE A 34 1.28 4.58 5.83
CA ILE A 34 0.43 5.37 4.94
C ILE A 34 0.97 5.22 3.53
N VAL A 35 0.15 4.72 2.62
CA VAL A 35 0.48 4.56 1.21
C VAL A 35 -0.16 5.69 0.42
N ILE A 36 0.58 6.32 -0.48
CA ILE A 36 0.07 7.23 -1.49
C ILE A 36 0.40 6.63 -2.85
N ALA A 37 -0.64 6.33 -3.63
CA ALA A 37 -0.53 5.70 -4.94
C ALA A 37 -1.58 6.26 -5.91
N PRO A 38 -1.33 6.24 -7.22
CA PRO A 38 -2.36 6.64 -8.19
C PRO A 38 -3.54 5.66 -8.19
N ARG A 39 -4.70 6.12 -8.68
CA ARG A 39 -5.78 5.22 -9.09
C ARG A 39 -5.41 4.45 -10.35
N LYS A 40 -5.61 3.13 -10.33
CA LYS A 40 -5.48 2.19 -11.45
C LYS A 40 -6.78 1.43 -11.78
N GLY A 41 -7.79 1.47 -10.90
CA GLY A 41 -9.09 0.81 -11.08
C GLY A 41 -9.25 -0.47 -10.25
N GLU A 42 -10.48 -0.81 -9.88
CA GLU A 42 -10.88 -2.00 -9.09
C GLU A 42 -10.09 -2.26 -7.78
N GLU A 43 -9.46 -1.24 -7.22
CA GLU A 43 -8.61 -1.36 -6.03
C GLU A 43 -9.33 -0.99 -4.71
N GLU A 44 -10.61 -0.60 -4.76
CA GLU A 44 -11.38 -0.20 -3.56
C GLU A 44 -11.55 -1.36 -2.57
N GLU A 45 -11.89 -2.56 -3.06
CA GLU A 45 -12.02 -3.74 -2.20
C GLU A 45 -10.68 -4.09 -1.54
N PHE A 46 -9.59 -3.99 -2.30
CA PHE A 46 -8.25 -4.19 -1.78
C PHE A 46 -7.92 -3.15 -0.70
N ASP A 47 -8.15 -1.86 -0.98
CA ASP A 47 -7.81 -0.75 -0.09
C ASP A 47 -8.57 -0.85 1.25
N VAL A 48 -9.87 -1.20 1.22
CA VAL A 48 -10.70 -1.37 2.42
C VAL A 48 -10.27 -2.58 3.26
N SER A 49 -9.71 -3.61 2.63
CA SER A 49 -9.23 -4.79 3.34
C SER A 49 -7.88 -4.60 4.04
N GLN A 50 -7.17 -3.49 3.79
CA GLN A 50 -5.86 -3.26 4.38
C GLN A 50 -5.92 -2.71 5.82
N PRO A 51 -5.00 -3.14 6.70
CA PRO A 51 -4.92 -2.63 8.07
C PRO A 51 -4.22 -1.26 8.15
N PHE A 52 -3.92 -0.62 7.02
CA PHE A 52 -3.21 0.65 6.91
C PHE A 52 -3.88 1.58 5.90
N LYS A 53 -3.56 2.87 5.96
CA LYS A 53 -4.22 3.88 5.13
C LYS A 53 -3.61 3.91 3.74
N ILE A 54 -4.48 3.95 2.73
CA ILE A 54 -4.09 4.14 1.33
C ILE A 54 -4.83 5.38 0.83
N TYR A 55 -4.08 6.35 0.32
CA TYR A 55 -4.60 7.54 -0.32
C TYR A 55 -4.35 7.42 -1.82
N ARG A 56 -5.44 7.55 -2.58
CA ARG A 56 -5.42 7.48 -4.03
C ARG A 56 -5.53 8.88 -4.64
N GLY A 57 -4.64 9.20 -5.57
CA GLY A 57 -4.67 10.41 -6.40
C GLY A 57 -5.20 10.15 -7.80
#